data_AF-A0A925WH54-F1
#
_entry.id   AF-A0A925WH54-F1
#
_cell.length_a   1.000
_cell.length_b   1.000
_cell.length_c   1.000
_cell.angle_alpha   90.00
_cell.angle_beta   90.00
_cell.angle_gamma   90.00
#
_symmetry.space_group_name_H-M   'P 1'
#
loop_
_entity.id
_entity.type
_entity.pdbx_description
1 polymer ?
#
loop_
_entity_poly.entity_id
_entity_poly.type
_entity_poly.pdbx_seq_one_letter_code
_entity_poly.pdbx_strand_id
1 'polypeptide(L)'
;MKRISIFLAFALLATPAIVRAQDAATEERFNKLAAQIEVLIESKDAQNKKIEELARAVEALQQQMNKPGPDFASQQDVKLLADKIREVDQKRQEDNDRILDGIKKELKNFSVAAARASTPRPSPPVIDPTPLPDKGYEYMVQSGDTLSVIAAAYREKNIKVSVTQILKANPGLDEKRLRVGQKIFIPAPQ
;
A
#
# COMPACT_ATOMS: atom_id res chain seq x y z
N MET A 1 -111.13 -8.00 37.44
CA MET A 1 -109.72 -8.49 37.51
C MET A 1 -109.36 -9.50 36.40
N LYS A 2 -109.71 -9.27 35.12
CA LYS A 2 -109.44 -10.24 34.02
C LYS A 2 -108.58 -9.70 32.87
N ARG A 3 -108.28 -8.39 32.85
CA ARG A 3 -107.55 -7.74 31.74
C ARG A 3 -106.02 -7.69 31.93
N ILE A 4 -105.54 -7.76 33.17
CA ILE A 4 -104.10 -7.75 33.50
C ILE A 4 -103.46 -9.13 33.22
N SER A 5 -104.25 -10.22 33.28
CA SER A 5 -103.75 -11.57 33.07
C SER A 5 -103.42 -11.91 31.61
N ILE A 6 -104.00 -11.19 30.63
CA ILE A 6 -103.78 -11.43 29.20
C ILE A 6 -102.47 -10.79 28.73
N PHE A 7 -102.11 -9.62 29.28
CA PHE A 7 -100.83 -8.99 28.98
C PHE A 7 -99.63 -9.75 29.58
N LEU A 8 -99.80 -10.40 30.74
CA LEU A 8 -98.75 -11.24 31.33
C LEU A 8 -98.53 -12.55 30.53
N ALA A 9 -99.59 -13.11 29.94
CA ALA A 9 -99.49 -14.31 29.10
C ALA A 9 -98.86 -14.04 27.72
N PHE A 10 -99.10 -12.85 27.15
CA PHE A 10 -98.50 -12.48 25.86
C PHE A 10 -97.00 -12.13 25.97
N ALA A 11 -96.57 -11.58 27.11
CA ALA A 11 -95.16 -11.34 27.40
C ALA A 11 -94.34 -12.64 27.58
N LEU A 12 -95.00 -13.76 27.93
CA LEU A 12 -94.33 -15.06 28.07
C LEU A 12 -94.27 -15.88 26.76
N LEU A 13 -95.08 -15.55 25.75
CA LEU A 13 -95.10 -16.24 24.44
C LEU A 13 -94.27 -15.56 23.35
N ALA A 14 -93.80 -14.32 23.56
CA ALA A 14 -92.92 -13.62 22.61
C ALA A 14 -91.42 -13.88 22.85
N THR A 15 -91.06 -14.60 23.92
CA THR A 15 -89.66 -14.92 24.27
C THR A 15 -88.99 -15.98 23.38
N PRO A 16 -89.63 -17.04 22.85
CA PRO A 16 -88.90 -18.07 22.11
C PRO A 16 -88.45 -17.61 20.70
N ALA A 17 -89.09 -16.60 20.11
CA ALA A 17 -88.73 -16.10 18.78
C ALA A 17 -87.49 -15.19 18.80
N ILE A 18 -87.33 -14.37 19.86
CA ILE A 18 -86.19 -13.45 20.02
C ILE A 18 -84.91 -14.24 20.36
N VAL A 19 -85.02 -15.29 21.17
CA VAL A 19 -83.89 -16.19 21.51
C VAL A 19 -83.36 -16.91 20.26
N ARG A 20 -84.24 -17.42 19.40
CA ARG A 20 -83.82 -18.11 18.15
C ARG A 20 -83.19 -17.19 17.11
N ALA A 21 -83.58 -15.92 17.06
CA ALA A 21 -82.94 -14.94 16.18
C ALA A 21 -81.56 -14.52 16.69
N GLN A 22 -81.38 -14.42 18.01
CA GLN A 22 -80.06 -14.22 18.62
C GLN A 22 -79.16 -15.43 18.38
N ASP A 23 -79.68 -16.66 18.47
CA ASP A 23 -78.91 -17.88 18.17
C ASP A 23 -78.39 -17.89 16.73
N ALA A 24 -79.23 -17.56 15.73
CA ALA A 24 -78.83 -17.54 14.33
C ALA A 24 -77.72 -16.50 14.04
N ALA A 25 -77.83 -15.29 14.59
CA ALA A 25 -76.80 -14.25 14.43
C ALA A 25 -75.50 -14.60 15.17
N THR A 26 -75.57 -15.40 16.23
CA THR A 26 -74.40 -15.87 16.98
C THR A 26 -73.71 -17.02 16.23
N GLU A 27 -74.48 -17.94 15.67
CA GLU A 27 -74.00 -19.03 14.83
C GLU A 27 -73.28 -18.53 13.56
N GLU A 28 -73.82 -17.48 12.91
CA GLU A 28 -73.15 -16.84 11.77
C GLU A 28 -71.78 -16.25 12.15
N ARG A 29 -71.66 -15.63 13.33
CA ARG A 29 -70.37 -15.13 13.84
C ARG A 29 -69.40 -16.26 14.14
N PHE A 30 -69.86 -17.36 14.72
CA PHE A 30 -69.03 -18.54 14.95
C PHE A 30 -68.51 -19.13 13.64
N ASN A 31 -69.37 -19.28 12.63
CA ASN A 31 -68.97 -19.78 11.32
C ASN A 31 -67.97 -18.84 10.64
N LYS A 32 -68.18 -17.51 10.75
CA LYS A 32 -67.23 -16.51 10.23
C LYS A 32 -65.89 -16.54 10.96
N LEU A 33 -65.88 -16.70 12.29
CA LEU A 33 -64.66 -16.84 13.08
C LEU A 33 -63.91 -18.13 12.74
N ALA A 34 -64.62 -19.24 12.57
CA ALA A 34 -64.03 -20.51 12.14
C ALA A 34 -63.35 -20.37 10.78
N ALA A 35 -64.01 -19.75 9.80
CA ALA A 35 -63.42 -19.48 8.49
C ALA A 35 -62.22 -18.52 8.57
N GLN A 36 -62.27 -17.48 9.42
CA GLN A 36 -61.13 -16.58 9.63
C GLN A 36 -59.94 -17.29 10.26
N ILE A 37 -60.17 -18.22 11.20
CA ILE A 37 -59.12 -19.03 11.82
C ILE A 37 -58.47 -19.95 10.77
N GLU A 38 -59.25 -20.58 9.90
CA GLU A 38 -58.75 -21.43 8.83
C GLU A 38 -57.84 -20.65 7.88
N VAL A 39 -58.30 -19.49 7.38
CA VAL A 39 -57.47 -18.59 6.56
C VAL A 39 -56.21 -18.12 7.29
N LEU A 40 -56.30 -17.87 8.59
CA LEU A 40 -55.14 -17.46 9.39
C LEU A 40 -54.11 -18.60 9.54
N ILE A 41 -54.58 -19.84 9.69
CA ILE A 41 -53.72 -21.03 9.72
C ILE A 41 -53.02 -21.20 8.37
N GLU A 42 -53.76 -21.11 7.26
CA GLU A 42 -53.18 -21.17 5.92
C GLU A 42 -52.14 -20.06 5.69
N SER A 43 -52.44 -18.84 6.13
CA SER A 43 -51.50 -17.71 6.05
C SER A 43 -50.24 -17.96 6.90
N LYS A 44 -50.39 -18.53 8.10
CA LYS A 44 -49.26 -18.87 8.97
C LYS A 44 -48.40 -19.96 8.33
N ASP A 45 -49.00 -20.98 7.75
CA ASP A 45 -48.27 -22.06 7.08
C ASP A 45 -47.55 -21.56 5.83
N ALA A 46 -48.17 -20.65 5.08
CA ALA A 46 -47.51 -19.97 3.96
C ALA A 46 -46.32 -19.10 4.42
N GLN A 47 -46.44 -18.42 5.56
CA GLN A 47 -45.33 -17.68 6.15
C GLN A 47 -44.20 -18.60 6.62
N ASN A 48 -44.52 -19.72 7.27
CA ASN A 48 -43.52 -20.71 7.71
C ASN A 48 -42.75 -21.29 6.52
N LYS A 49 -43.42 -21.59 5.41
CA LYS A 49 -42.75 -22.01 4.17
C LYS A 49 -41.77 -20.96 3.64
N LYS A 50 -42.15 -19.67 3.66
CA LYS A 50 -41.23 -18.58 3.29
C LYS A 50 -40.02 -18.49 4.22
N ILE A 51 -40.21 -18.70 5.53
CA ILE A 51 -39.11 -18.72 6.49
C ILE A 51 -38.15 -19.89 6.19
N GLU A 52 -38.67 -21.07 5.87
CA GLU A 52 -37.85 -22.22 5.47
C GLU A 52 -37.09 -21.97 4.16
N GLU A 53 -37.72 -21.37 3.17
CA GLU A 53 -37.08 -20.99 1.91
C GLU A 53 -35.95 -19.97 2.14
N LEU A 54 -36.22 -18.93 2.95
CA LEU A 54 -35.21 -17.94 3.32
C LEU A 54 -34.06 -18.57 4.11
N ALA A 55 -34.36 -19.47 5.06
CA ALA A 55 -33.34 -20.19 5.83
C ALA A 55 -32.44 -21.03 4.91
N ARG A 56 -33.03 -21.76 3.94
CA ARG A 56 -32.27 -22.50 2.92
C ARG A 56 -31.43 -21.58 2.02
N ALA A 57 -31.97 -20.41 1.64
CA ALA A 57 -31.23 -19.43 0.85
C ALA A 57 -30.02 -18.86 1.62
N VAL A 58 -30.20 -18.55 2.91
CA VAL A 58 -29.12 -18.11 3.79
C VAL A 58 -28.07 -19.20 3.94
N GLU A 59 -28.47 -20.45 4.15
CA GLU A 59 -27.54 -21.58 4.25
C GLU A 59 -26.77 -21.78 2.94
N ALA A 60 -27.44 -21.72 1.79
CA ALA A 60 -26.81 -21.83 0.48
C ALA A 60 -25.81 -20.69 0.22
N LEU A 61 -26.15 -19.45 0.57
CA LEU A 61 -25.25 -18.30 0.49
C LEU A 61 -24.04 -18.48 1.42
N GLN A 62 -24.27 -18.96 2.64
CA GLN A 62 -23.19 -19.22 3.59
C GLN A 62 -22.27 -20.33 3.08
N GLN A 63 -22.81 -21.41 2.50
CA GLN A 63 -22.03 -22.46 1.85
C GLN A 63 -21.27 -21.92 0.63
N GLN A 64 -21.85 -21.00 -0.14
CA GLN A 64 -21.18 -20.36 -1.27
C GLN A 64 -20.03 -19.46 -0.81
N MET A 65 -20.19 -18.72 0.29
CA MET A 65 -19.12 -17.93 0.90
C MET A 65 -18.04 -18.79 1.58
N ASN A 66 -18.42 -19.92 2.15
CA ASN A 66 -17.50 -20.85 2.81
C ASN A 66 -16.82 -21.83 1.84
N LYS A 67 -17.27 -21.93 0.59
CA LYS A 67 -16.50 -22.57 -0.47
C LYS A 67 -15.45 -21.57 -0.92
N PRO A 68 -14.15 -21.77 -0.65
CA PRO A 68 -13.12 -20.95 -1.24
C PRO A 68 -13.23 -21.12 -2.76
N GLY A 69 -13.80 -20.12 -3.43
CA GLY A 69 -13.77 -20.08 -4.89
C GLY A 69 -12.31 -20.02 -5.34
N PRO A 70 -12.00 -20.48 -6.57
CA PRO A 70 -10.64 -20.40 -7.12
C PRO A 70 -10.06 -18.98 -7.13
N ASP A 71 -10.92 -17.96 -7.03
CA ASP A 71 -10.56 -16.54 -7.09
C ASP A 71 -10.39 -15.85 -5.72
N PHE A 72 -10.72 -16.51 -4.60
CA PHE A 72 -10.65 -15.88 -3.27
C PHE A 72 -9.73 -16.65 -2.31
N ALA A 73 -8.72 -15.96 -1.78
CA ALA A 73 -7.83 -16.50 -0.76
C ALA A 73 -8.58 -16.71 0.57
N SER A 74 -8.40 -17.88 1.19
CA SER A 74 -8.93 -18.14 2.53
C SER A 74 -8.14 -17.38 3.60
N GLN A 75 -8.69 -17.26 4.81
CA GLN A 75 -7.94 -16.67 5.94
C GLN A 75 -6.63 -17.43 6.24
N GLN A 76 -6.60 -18.74 5.98
CA GLN A 76 -5.40 -19.55 6.16
C GLN A 76 -4.33 -19.19 5.13
N ASP A 77 -4.72 -18.95 3.88
CA ASP A 77 -3.80 -18.54 2.82
C ASP A 77 -3.22 -17.15 3.11
N VAL A 78 -4.04 -16.23 3.62
CA VAL A 78 -3.60 -14.89 4.04
C VAL A 78 -2.59 -15.00 5.20
N LYS A 79 -2.85 -15.87 6.18
CA LYS A 79 -1.92 -16.08 7.29
C LYS A 79 -0.60 -16.71 6.83
N LEU A 80 -0.67 -17.73 5.97
CA LEU A 80 0.50 -18.37 5.37
C LEU A 80 1.34 -17.36 4.57
N LEU A 81 0.69 -16.49 3.80
CA LEU A 81 1.37 -15.43 3.07
C LEU A 81 2.05 -14.43 4.02
N ALA A 82 1.37 -14.01 5.10
CA ALA A 82 1.96 -13.13 6.11
C ALA A 82 3.20 -13.73 6.76
N ASP A 83 3.17 -15.03 7.08
CA ASP A 83 4.32 -15.73 7.66
C ASP A 83 5.47 -15.85 6.66
N LYS A 84 5.18 -16.17 5.38
CA LYS A 84 6.20 -16.17 4.31
C LYS A 84 6.80 -14.78 4.08
N ILE A 85 6.01 -13.71 4.14
CA ILE A 85 6.53 -12.34 3.98
C ILE A 85 7.50 -12.01 5.12
N ARG A 86 7.14 -12.33 6.38
CA ARG A 86 8.04 -12.15 7.53
C ARG A 86 9.35 -12.92 7.36
N GLU A 87 9.28 -14.15 6.86
CA GLU A 87 10.47 -14.96 6.59
C GLU A 87 11.39 -14.31 5.55
N VAL A 88 10.82 -13.79 4.45
CA VAL A 88 11.61 -13.09 3.43
C VAL A 88 12.22 -11.81 4.00
N ASP A 89 11.49 -11.06 4.83
CA ASP A 89 12.01 -9.85 5.48
C ASP A 89 13.19 -10.16 6.40
N GLN A 90 13.09 -11.23 7.22
CA GLN A 90 14.18 -11.70 8.07
C GLN A 90 15.41 -12.07 7.24
N LYS A 91 15.23 -12.86 6.18
CA LYS A 91 16.32 -13.23 5.28
C LYS A 91 16.96 -12.03 4.61
N ARG A 92 16.17 -11.00 4.23
CA ARG A 92 16.71 -9.75 3.68
C ARG A 92 17.56 -8.99 4.69
N GLN A 93 17.15 -8.95 5.95
CA GLN A 93 17.94 -8.31 7.01
C GLN A 93 19.25 -9.06 7.25
N GLU A 94 19.20 -10.38 7.36
CA GLU A 94 20.40 -11.22 7.52
C GLU A 94 21.38 -11.07 6.35
N ASP A 95 20.87 -11.02 5.12
CA ASP A 95 21.71 -10.84 3.93
C ASP A 95 22.34 -9.44 3.89
N ASN A 96 21.57 -8.40 4.23
CA ASN A 96 22.10 -7.05 4.36
C ASN A 96 23.23 -6.98 5.41
N ASP A 97 23.06 -7.65 6.56
CA ASP A 97 24.10 -7.70 7.60
C ASP A 97 25.37 -8.42 7.08
N ARG A 98 25.22 -9.53 6.36
CA ARG A 98 26.35 -10.25 5.73
C ARG A 98 27.06 -9.39 4.69
N ILE A 99 26.32 -8.62 3.89
CA ILE A 99 26.89 -7.69 2.91
C ILE A 99 27.70 -6.61 3.64
N LEU A 100 27.16 -6.02 4.71
CA LEU A 100 27.88 -5.02 5.51
C LEU A 100 29.18 -5.58 6.09
N ASP A 101 29.15 -6.80 6.62
CA ASP A 101 30.33 -7.46 7.16
C ASP A 101 31.36 -7.80 6.07
N GLY A 102 30.89 -8.26 4.90
CA GLY A 102 31.73 -8.47 3.72
C GLY A 102 32.42 -7.19 3.27
N ILE A 103 31.67 -6.09 3.13
CA ILE A 103 32.21 -4.77 2.75
C ILE A 103 33.24 -4.29 3.77
N LYS A 104 32.96 -4.40 5.08
CA LYS A 104 33.92 -4.05 6.14
C LYS A 104 35.21 -4.88 6.04
N LYS A 105 35.09 -6.18 5.76
CA LYS A 105 36.23 -7.08 5.59
C LYS A 105 37.07 -6.69 4.38
N GLU A 106 36.43 -6.40 3.25
CA GLU A 106 37.11 -5.92 2.04
C GLU A 106 37.80 -4.58 2.31
N LEU A 107 37.12 -3.60 2.92
CA LEU A 107 37.72 -2.33 3.33
C LEU A 107 38.97 -2.52 4.20
N LYS A 108 38.93 -3.44 5.17
CA LYS A 108 40.08 -3.77 6.02
C LYS A 108 41.22 -4.41 5.22
N ASN A 109 40.92 -5.29 4.27
CA ASN A 109 41.92 -5.87 3.39
C ASN A 109 42.57 -4.82 2.50
N PHE A 110 41.77 -3.91 1.91
CA PHE A 110 42.26 -2.77 1.13
C PHE A 110 43.13 -1.84 1.99
N SER A 111 42.76 -1.56 3.24
CA SER A 111 43.56 -0.71 4.13
C SER A 111 44.89 -1.36 4.51
N VAL A 112 44.93 -2.68 4.73
CA VAL A 112 46.17 -3.41 5.03
C VAL A 112 47.07 -3.53 3.79
N ALA A 113 46.49 -3.70 2.60
CA ALA A 113 47.23 -3.68 1.33
C ALA A 113 47.83 -2.30 1.06
N ALA A 114 47.09 -1.22 1.31
CA ALA A 114 47.60 0.15 1.20
C ALA A 114 48.73 0.43 2.20
N ALA A 115 48.62 -0.05 3.45
CA ALA A 115 49.68 0.09 4.46
C ALA A 115 50.93 -0.75 4.17
N ARG A 116 50.80 -1.89 3.47
CA ARG A 116 51.95 -2.69 3.00
C ARG A 116 52.63 -2.12 1.76
N ALA A 117 51.90 -1.36 0.93
CA ALA A 117 52.45 -0.65 -0.22
C ALA A 117 53.24 0.62 0.16
N SER A 118 53.19 1.04 1.43
CA SER A 118 54.01 2.12 2.00
C SER A 118 55.22 1.59 2.78
N THR A 119 56.08 0.80 2.12
CA THR A 119 57.51 0.94 2.41
C THR A 119 57.95 2.33 1.95
N PRO A 120 58.92 3.00 2.62
CA PRO A 120 59.33 4.34 2.22
C PRO A 120 59.93 4.26 0.81
N ARG A 121 59.13 4.68 -0.16
CA ARG A 121 59.58 4.87 -1.55
C ARG A 121 60.67 5.93 -1.50
N PRO A 122 61.82 5.74 -2.18
CA PRO A 122 62.75 6.84 -2.39
C PRO A 122 61.97 7.97 -3.05
N SER A 123 61.98 9.14 -2.41
CA SER A 123 61.39 10.35 -2.95
C SER A 123 61.87 10.53 -4.39
N PRO A 124 60.99 10.81 -5.37
CA PRO A 124 61.45 11.26 -6.69
C PRO A 124 62.38 12.47 -6.50
N PRO A 125 63.40 12.65 -7.35
CA PRO A 125 64.22 13.85 -7.29
C PRO A 125 63.28 15.05 -7.36
N VAL A 126 63.41 15.94 -6.37
CA VAL A 126 62.73 17.23 -6.34
C VAL A 126 63.13 17.95 -7.62
N ILE A 127 62.23 17.99 -8.60
CA ILE A 127 62.38 18.87 -9.74
C ILE A 127 62.06 20.25 -9.20
N ASP A 128 63.09 21.08 -9.12
CA ASP A 128 62.99 22.49 -8.73
C ASP A 128 61.81 23.17 -9.45
N PRO A 129 60.97 23.94 -8.75
CA PRO A 129 59.85 24.63 -9.37
C PRO A 129 60.41 25.68 -10.34
N THR A 130 60.22 25.41 -11.63
CA THR A 130 60.28 26.43 -12.67
C THR A 130 59.25 27.52 -12.33
N PRO A 131 59.56 28.83 -12.51
CA PRO A 131 58.73 29.90 -11.97
C PRO A 131 57.31 29.84 -12.55
N LEU A 132 56.31 29.62 -11.69
CA LEU A 132 54.91 29.76 -12.05
C LEU A 132 54.60 31.25 -12.30
N PRO A 133 53.78 31.60 -13.30
CA PRO A 133 53.27 32.95 -13.42
C PRO A 133 52.36 33.28 -12.21
N ASP A 134 52.71 34.36 -11.50
CA ASP A 134 52.21 34.78 -10.17
C ASP A 134 50.69 35.07 -10.05
N LYS A 135 49.87 34.81 -11.08
CA LYS A 135 48.42 35.07 -11.05
C LYS A 135 47.65 34.01 -11.85
N GLY A 136 46.85 33.20 -11.15
CA GLY A 136 45.99 32.19 -11.74
C GLY A 136 45.04 31.57 -10.73
N TYR A 137 44.23 30.63 -11.19
CA TYR A 137 43.21 29.94 -10.39
C TYR A 137 43.45 28.44 -10.41
N GLU A 138 43.38 27.79 -9.26
CA GLU A 138 43.29 26.34 -9.20
C GLU A 138 41.87 25.88 -9.51
N TYR A 139 41.73 24.91 -10.41
CA TYR A 139 40.47 24.27 -10.75
C TYR A 139 40.54 22.77 -10.52
N MET A 140 39.49 22.23 -9.93
CA MET A 140 39.32 20.78 -9.75
C MET A 140 38.38 20.26 -10.83
N VAL A 141 38.89 19.38 -11.68
CA VAL A 141 38.15 18.80 -12.80
C VAL A 141 36.92 18.03 -12.30
N GLN A 142 35.75 18.37 -12.82
CA GLN A 142 34.47 17.73 -12.51
C GLN A 142 34.10 16.69 -13.59
N SER A 143 33.07 15.89 -13.31
CA SER A 143 32.58 14.90 -14.27
C SER A 143 31.99 15.60 -15.50
N GLY A 144 32.46 15.21 -16.69
CA GLY A 144 32.02 15.80 -17.97
C GLY A 144 32.85 17.01 -18.43
N ASP A 145 33.84 17.44 -17.64
CA ASP A 145 34.71 18.53 -18.03
C ASP A 145 35.69 18.14 -19.15
N THR A 146 35.91 19.09 -20.06
CA THR A 146 36.98 19.05 -21.05
C THR A 146 37.78 20.36 -20.98
N LEU A 147 39.05 20.36 -21.40
CA LEU A 147 39.87 21.58 -21.34
C LEU A 147 39.24 22.73 -22.14
N SER A 148 38.56 22.43 -23.24
CA SER A 148 37.85 23.41 -24.06
C SER A 148 36.68 24.05 -23.30
N VAL A 149 35.88 23.24 -22.59
CA VAL A 149 34.75 23.71 -21.76
C VAL A 149 35.25 24.52 -20.57
N ILE A 150 36.29 24.05 -19.86
CA ILE A 150 36.90 24.78 -18.74
C ILE A 150 37.45 26.13 -19.24
N ALA A 151 38.20 26.15 -20.33
CA ALA A 151 38.72 27.39 -20.89
C ALA A 151 37.60 28.35 -21.31
N ALA A 152 36.47 27.84 -21.83
CA ALA A 152 35.31 28.65 -22.18
C ALA A 152 34.62 29.24 -20.96
N ALA A 153 34.38 28.44 -19.92
CA ALA A 153 33.77 28.89 -18.68
C ALA A 153 34.57 30.00 -17.99
N TYR A 154 35.91 29.95 -18.06
CA TYR A 154 36.76 31.01 -17.52
C TYR A 154 36.78 32.26 -18.41
N ARG A 155 36.66 32.10 -19.74
CA ARG A 155 36.49 33.24 -20.67
C ARG A 155 35.20 34.02 -20.41
N GLU A 156 34.11 33.34 -20.06
CA GLU A 156 32.85 33.99 -19.66
C GLU A 156 32.99 34.78 -18.35
N LYS A 157 33.88 34.34 -17.46
CA LYS A 157 34.23 35.04 -16.21
C LYS A 157 35.20 36.21 -16.41
N ASN A 158 35.34 36.71 -17.64
CA ASN A 158 36.30 37.75 -18.05
C ASN A 158 37.79 37.34 -17.92
N ILE A 159 38.10 36.05 -17.79
CA ILE A 159 39.49 35.56 -17.73
C ILE A 159 39.87 35.07 -19.12
N LYS A 160 40.68 35.86 -19.85
CA LYS A 160 41.16 35.49 -21.18
C LYS A 160 42.17 34.35 -21.08
N VAL A 161 41.69 33.12 -21.25
CA VAL A 161 42.52 31.90 -21.22
C VAL A 161 42.23 30.97 -22.39
N SER A 162 43.28 30.44 -23.02
CA SER A 162 43.21 29.41 -24.07
C SER A 162 43.62 28.03 -23.54
N VAL A 163 43.17 26.97 -24.24
CA VAL A 163 43.58 25.59 -23.93
C VAL A 163 45.11 25.45 -23.97
N THR A 164 45.77 26.08 -24.94
CA THR A 164 47.24 26.07 -25.06
C THR A 164 47.94 26.76 -23.89
N GLN A 165 47.35 27.81 -23.31
CA GLN A 165 47.88 28.45 -22.10
C GLN A 165 47.72 27.58 -20.86
N ILE A 166 46.59 26.87 -20.72
CA ILE A 166 46.36 25.92 -19.63
C ILE A 166 47.37 24.76 -19.72
N LEU A 167 47.60 24.20 -20.91
CA LEU A 167 48.58 23.12 -21.11
C LEU A 167 50.01 23.58 -20.79
N LYS A 168 50.39 24.79 -21.18
CA LYS A 168 51.70 25.37 -20.83
C LYS A 168 51.87 25.57 -19.33
N ALA A 169 50.81 25.97 -18.64
CA ALA A 169 50.83 26.19 -17.20
C ALA A 169 50.79 24.90 -16.37
N ASN A 170 50.47 23.76 -17.00
CA ASN A 170 50.43 22.43 -16.35
C ASN A 170 51.30 21.42 -17.10
N PRO A 171 52.63 21.43 -16.89
CA PRO A 171 53.53 20.47 -17.52
C PRO A 171 53.10 19.02 -17.22
N GLY A 172 52.83 18.23 -18.28
CA GLY A 172 52.40 16.83 -18.16
C GLY A 172 50.88 16.62 -18.15
N LEU A 173 50.06 17.68 -18.25
CA LEU A 173 48.62 17.56 -18.47
C LEU A 173 48.32 17.13 -19.91
N ASP A 174 47.57 16.05 -20.07
CA ASP A 174 47.09 15.56 -21.37
C ASP A 174 45.62 15.94 -21.57
N GLU A 175 45.35 16.69 -22.64
CA GLU A 175 44.01 17.17 -22.99
C GLU A 175 42.99 16.03 -23.15
N LYS A 176 43.42 14.86 -23.63
CA LYS A 176 42.53 13.71 -23.87
C LYS A 176 42.34 12.82 -22.65
N ARG A 177 43.06 13.08 -21.55
CA ARG A 177 43.09 12.20 -20.36
C ARG A 177 42.87 12.95 -19.06
N LEU A 178 41.94 13.90 -19.07
CA LEU A 178 41.45 14.56 -17.86
C LEU A 178 40.78 13.54 -16.92
N ARG A 179 41.18 13.55 -15.64
CA ARG A 179 40.54 12.74 -14.60
C ARG A 179 39.71 13.61 -13.67
N VAL A 180 38.53 13.13 -13.30
CA VAL A 180 37.71 13.78 -12.27
C VAL A 180 38.50 13.84 -10.95
N GLY A 181 38.50 15.01 -10.30
CA GLY A 181 39.26 15.29 -9.09
C GLY A 181 40.73 15.72 -9.33
N GLN A 182 41.19 15.74 -10.57
CA GLN A 182 42.51 16.26 -10.91
C GLN A 182 42.54 17.78 -10.73
N LYS A 183 43.59 18.28 -10.06
CA LYS A 183 43.84 19.72 -9.94
C LYS A 183 44.62 20.22 -11.15
N ILE A 184 44.15 21.30 -11.75
CA ILE A 184 44.83 22.01 -12.84
C ILE A 184 44.92 23.50 -12.51
N PHE A 185 45.96 24.14 -13.00
CA PHE A 185 46.19 25.57 -12.85
C PHE A 185 45.72 26.32 -14.10
N ILE A 186 44.90 27.34 -13.91
CA ILE A 186 44.37 28.18 -14.98
C ILE A 186 45.07 29.53 -14.89
N PRO A 187 45.96 29.89 -15.83
CA PRO A 187 46.67 31.15 -15.79
C PRO A 187 45.70 32.31 -16.02
N ALA A 188 45.82 33.38 -15.23
CA ALA A 188 45.12 34.63 -15.49
C ALA A 188 45.93 35.45 -16.50
N PRO A 189 45.27 36.17 -17.43
CA PRO A 189 45.98 37.13 -18.28
C PRO A 189 46.58 38.24 -17.40
N GLN A 190 47.80 38.68 -17.74
CA GLN A 190 48.34 39.93 -17.19
C GLN A 190 47.53 41.13 -17.64
#